data_AF-A0A7V7K0K7-F1
#
_entry.id   AF-A0A7V7K0K7-F1
#
_cell.length_a   1.000
_cell.length_b   1.000
_cell.length_c   1.000
_cell.angle_alpha   90.00
_cell.angle_beta   90.00
_cell.angle_gamma   90.00
#
_symmetry.space_group_name_H-M   'P 1'
#
loop_
_entity.id
_entity.type
_entity.pdbx_description
1 polymer ?
#
loop_
_entity_poly.entity_id
_entity_poly.type
_entity_poly.pdbx_seq_one_letter_code
_entity_poly.pdbx_strand_id
1 'polypeptide(L)'
;MQQHPARRKIKMFSMAIMISLLLPSFAQAWEAATHAYIEEHLFKGQGLSDENLMNNRIYGANTIDVFNNNFSQPYLSFQFYLHDPAQENFMKVWDLADTATQKAFAYGFVGHNNSWGMDYTAHISGITLGRDQGYVIAKAGQLAALLGPMLESPEINLSLPENVLLDICHYLVESGVDLLVRDLAPGIGDRLMTAAYFRSDEIPALLTEAYAAEFADLAGGEAMAAQMILTSESAFRTNMMAYGWALSQDNALELIAGGLARQATDYFAMLGLPPVAEEILTEVAKQGISAAMAICDKDFQVELRATTGWVNGNLSSAGVAW
;
A
#
# COMPACT_ATOMS: atom_id res chain seq x y z
N MET A 1 -0.39 67.30 -9.11
CA MET A 1 -0.23 66.18 -10.07
C MET A 1 0.61 65.11 -9.42
N GLN A 2 -0.02 64.11 -8.79
CA GLN A 2 0.65 62.89 -8.34
C GLN A 2 -0.35 61.75 -8.55
N GLN A 3 -0.12 60.96 -9.60
CA GLN A 3 -0.89 59.75 -9.88
C GLN A 3 -0.12 58.56 -9.30
N HIS A 4 -0.72 57.89 -8.31
CA HIS A 4 -0.29 56.56 -7.87
C HIS A 4 -0.85 55.50 -8.82
N PRO A 5 -0.05 54.51 -9.27
CA PRO A 5 -0.57 53.41 -10.07
C PRO A 5 -1.32 52.42 -9.17
N ALA A 6 -2.58 52.17 -9.52
CA ALA A 6 -3.42 51.16 -8.89
C ALA A 6 -2.89 49.75 -9.21
N ARG A 7 -2.65 48.97 -8.16
CA ARG A 7 -2.23 47.56 -8.20
C ARG A 7 -3.25 46.71 -8.96
N ARG A 8 -2.84 46.07 -10.06
CA ARG A 8 -3.59 44.99 -10.71
C ARG A 8 -3.66 43.80 -9.76
N LYS A 9 -4.85 43.48 -9.27
CA LYS A 9 -5.12 42.22 -8.56
C LYS A 9 -5.13 41.10 -9.60
N ILE A 10 -4.12 40.23 -9.55
CA ILE A 10 -4.14 38.94 -10.26
C ILE A 10 -5.21 38.09 -9.57
N LYS A 11 -6.32 37.86 -10.25
CA LYS A 11 -7.29 36.81 -9.92
C LYS A 11 -7.06 35.68 -10.92
N MET A 12 -6.26 34.69 -10.54
CA MET A 12 -6.17 33.38 -11.20
C MET A 12 -5.85 32.36 -10.12
N PHE A 13 -6.34 31.13 -10.31
CA PHE A 13 -6.36 29.97 -9.40
C PHE A 13 -7.57 29.87 -8.48
N SER A 14 -8.73 29.52 -9.03
CA SER A 14 -9.82 28.91 -8.23
C SER A 14 -10.64 27.87 -8.99
N MET A 15 -10.12 27.28 -10.08
CA MET A 15 -10.91 26.33 -10.88
C MET A 15 -10.23 24.97 -11.13
N ALA A 16 -8.99 24.78 -10.66
CA ALA A 16 -8.31 23.47 -10.72
C ALA A 16 -8.46 22.63 -9.44
N ILE A 17 -9.04 23.18 -8.36
CA ILE A 17 -9.12 22.51 -7.04
C ILE A 17 -10.40 21.65 -6.91
N MET A 18 -11.38 21.79 -7.82
CA MET A 18 -12.69 21.13 -7.65
C MET A 18 -12.77 19.72 -8.23
N ILE A 19 -11.75 19.24 -8.98
CA ILE A 19 -11.72 17.89 -9.56
C ILE A 19 -10.92 16.91 -8.68
N SER A 20 -10.04 17.39 -7.79
CA SER A 20 -9.27 16.56 -6.85
C SER A 20 -10.08 16.05 -5.65
N LEU A 21 -11.34 16.47 -5.48
CA LEU A 21 -12.22 16.08 -4.36
C LEU A 21 -13.03 14.80 -4.62
N LEU A 22 -12.86 14.15 -5.78
CA LEU A 22 -13.59 12.93 -6.16
C LEU A 22 -12.68 11.74 -6.47
N LEU A 23 -11.36 11.86 -6.25
CA LEU A 23 -10.48 10.71 -6.39
C LEU A 23 -10.54 9.89 -5.10
N PRO A 24 -10.76 8.56 -5.18
CA PRO A 24 -10.60 7.69 -4.02
C PRO A 24 -9.18 7.91 -3.47
N SER A 25 -9.08 8.08 -2.15
CA SER A 25 -7.82 8.18 -1.40
C SER A 25 -6.84 7.11 -1.88
N PHE A 26 -5.56 7.47 -2.03
CA PHE A 26 -4.47 6.58 -2.44
C PHE A 26 -4.07 5.62 -1.31
N ALA A 27 -5.07 4.92 -0.76
CA ALA A 27 -4.93 3.94 0.29
C ALA A 27 -4.36 2.65 -0.33
N GLN A 28 -3.06 2.42 -0.11
CA GLN A 28 -2.48 1.06 -0.14
C GLN A 28 -3.01 0.35 1.11
N ALA A 29 -3.37 -0.92 1.09
CA ALA A 29 -3.86 -1.58 2.31
C ALA A 29 -2.78 -2.42 2.93
N TRP A 30 -2.91 -2.67 4.25
CA TRP A 30 -2.04 -3.53 5.07
C TRP A 30 -0.60 -3.58 4.55
N GLU A 31 0.36 -2.89 5.14
CA GLU A 31 1.73 -2.93 4.63
C GLU A 31 2.35 -4.35 4.55
N ALA A 32 3.46 -4.44 3.83
CA ALA A 32 3.97 -5.70 3.29
C ALA A 32 4.11 -6.85 4.30
N ALA A 33 4.53 -6.55 5.54
CA ALA A 33 4.71 -7.59 6.57
C ALA A 33 3.38 -8.20 7.00
N THR A 34 2.32 -7.40 7.02
CA THR A 34 0.98 -7.84 7.36
C THR A 34 0.40 -8.79 6.31
N HIS A 35 0.54 -8.48 5.01
CA HIS A 35 0.14 -9.43 3.95
C HIS A 35 0.95 -10.73 4.03
N ALA A 36 2.28 -10.62 4.22
CA ALA A 36 3.14 -11.80 4.34
C ALA A 36 2.75 -12.68 5.55
N TYR A 37 2.37 -12.07 6.67
CA TYR A 37 1.89 -12.77 7.86
C TYR A 37 0.58 -13.50 7.58
N ILE A 38 -0.40 -12.84 6.96
CA ILE A 38 -1.69 -13.44 6.63
C ILE A 38 -1.49 -14.60 5.65
N GLU A 39 -0.72 -14.42 4.58
CA GLU A 39 -0.49 -15.47 3.59
C GLU A 39 0.23 -16.69 4.18
N GLU A 40 1.20 -16.48 5.05
CA GLU A 40 1.84 -17.61 5.73
C GLU A 40 0.82 -18.42 6.54
N HIS A 41 -0.08 -17.75 7.26
CA HIS A 41 -1.11 -18.42 8.05
C HIS A 41 -2.12 -19.16 7.17
N LEU A 42 -2.49 -18.59 6.03
CA LEU A 42 -3.33 -19.27 5.04
C LEU A 42 -2.62 -20.52 4.48
N PHE A 43 -1.37 -20.37 4.04
CA PHE A 43 -0.58 -21.44 3.46
C PHE A 43 -0.39 -22.61 4.42
N LYS A 44 0.01 -22.32 5.67
CA LYS A 44 0.18 -23.35 6.71
C LYS A 44 -1.15 -23.92 7.17
N GLY A 45 -2.21 -23.11 7.22
CA GLY A 45 -3.57 -23.55 7.54
C GLY A 45 -4.12 -24.56 6.53
N GLN A 46 -3.64 -24.52 5.29
CA GLN A 46 -3.95 -25.49 4.23
C GLN A 46 -3.07 -26.76 4.30
N GLY A 47 -2.18 -26.86 5.28
CA GLY A 47 -1.28 -28.01 5.45
C GLY A 47 -0.11 -28.04 4.47
N LEU A 48 0.20 -26.92 3.82
CA LEU A 48 1.29 -26.80 2.85
C LEU A 48 2.61 -26.48 3.56
N SER A 49 3.71 -26.97 2.98
CA SER A 49 5.05 -26.82 3.55
C SER A 49 6.15 -26.59 2.51
N ASP A 50 5.78 -26.35 1.25
CA ASP A 50 6.75 -26.05 0.19
C ASP A 50 7.15 -24.57 0.27
N GLU A 51 8.38 -24.31 0.71
CA GLU A 51 8.92 -22.96 0.87
C GLU A 51 8.96 -22.17 -0.44
N ASN A 52 9.15 -22.81 -1.59
CA ASN A 52 9.15 -22.11 -2.88
C ASN A 52 7.74 -21.61 -3.23
N LEU A 53 6.72 -22.44 -2.98
CA LEU A 53 5.33 -22.02 -3.17
C LEU A 53 4.92 -20.93 -2.16
N MET A 54 5.38 -21.04 -0.91
CA MET A 54 5.13 -20.00 0.10
C MET A 54 5.77 -18.66 -0.28
N ASN A 55 7.02 -18.66 -0.75
CA ASN A 55 7.72 -17.46 -1.21
C ASN A 55 6.95 -16.77 -2.35
N ASN A 56 6.45 -17.53 -3.33
CA ASN A 56 5.69 -16.96 -4.44
C ASN A 56 4.31 -16.44 -4.00
N ARG A 57 3.63 -17.11 -3.06
CA ARG A 57 2.39 -16.58 -2.45
C ARG A 57 2.60 -15.27 -1.72
N ILE A 58 3.61 -15.21 -0.84
CA ILE A 58 3.94 -13.99 -0.11
C ILE A 58 4.27 -12.86 -1.10
N TYR A 59 5.08 -13.13 -2.12
CA TYR A 59 5.37 -12.13 -3.14
C TYR A 59 4.11 -11.67 -3.88
N GLY A 60 3.26 -12.61 -4.29
CA GLY A 60 1.98 -12.32 -4.95
C GLY A 60 1.08 -11.42 -4.11
N ALA A 61 0.92 -11.73 -2.83
CA ALA A 61 0.15 -10.95 -1.88
C ALA A 61 0.71 -9.58 -1.56
N ASN A 62 1.83 -9.18 -2.14
CA ASN A 62 2.35 -7.82 -2.08
C ASN A 62 2.34 -7.15 -3.46
N THR A 63 2.23 -7.92 -4.55
CA THR A 63 2.52 -7.43 -5.91
C THR A 63 1.37 -6.63 -6.53
N ILE A 64 0.15 -6.64 -5.98
CA ILE A 64 -0.90 -5.74 -6.49
C ILE A 64 -0.50 -4.26 -6.32
N ASP A 65 0.36 -3.96 -5.34
CA ASP A 65 0.91 -2.63 -5.05
C ASP A 65 2.11 -2.23 -5.92
N VAL A 66 2.41 -2.99 -6.98
CA VAL A 66 3.60 -2.80 -7.83
C VAL A 66 3.74 -1.37 -8.40
N PHE A 67 2.63 -0.63 -8.52
CA PHE A 67 2.61 0.73 -9.03
C PHE A 67 2.52 1.83 -7.96
N ASN A 68 2.34 1.47 -6.69
CA ASN A 68 1.86 2.42 -5.69
C ASN A 68 2.92 3.43 -5.23
N ASN A 69 4.20 3.15 -5.51
CA ASN A 69 5.32 4.06 -5.22
C ASN A 69 5.64 5.02 -6.38
N ASN A 70 4.80 5.07 -7.43
CA ASN A 70 4.99 5.97 -8.54
C ASN A 70 3.77 6.90 -8.73
N PHE A 71 3.92 8.12 -8.21
CA PHE A 71 2.89 9.16 -8.21
C PHE A 71 2.73 9.90 -9.55
N SER A 72 3.22 9.35 -10.65
CA SER A 72 3.10 9.95 -11.99
C SER A 72 2.12 9.20 -12.89
N GLN A 73 1.52 9.91 -13.85
CA GLN A 73 0.72 9.24 -14.89
C GLN A 73 1.64 8.53 -15.90
N PRO A 74 1.26 7.35 -16.43
CA PRO A 74 0.00 6.62 -16.21
C PRO A 74 -0.03 5.66 -15.00
N TYR A 75 1.04 5.57 -14.20
CA TYR A 75 1.14 4.59 -13.09
C TYR A 75 0.02 4.73 -12.06
N LEU A 76 -0.39 5.95 -11.72
CA LEU A 76 -1.57 6.19 -10.88
C LEU A 76 -2.85 5.56 -11.45
N SER A 77 -3.02 5.58 -12.78
CA SER A 77 -4.18 4.96 -13.42
C SER A 77 -4.11 3.43 -13.37
N PHE A 78 -2.90 2.85 -13.42
CA PHE A 78 -2.71 1.40 -13.26
C PHE A 78 -3.01 0.96 -11.82
N GLN A 79 -2.55 1.73 -10.83
CA GLN A 79 -2.90 1.54 -9.43
C GLN A 79 -4.42 1.55 -9.25
N PHE A 80 -5.11 2.60 -9.70
CA PHE A 80 -6.57 2.68 -9.57
C PHE A 80 -7.28 1.51 -10.24
N TYR A 81 -6.80 1.05 -11.39
CA TYR A 81 -7.37 -0.11 -12.08
C TYR A 81 -7.26 -1.40 -11.26
N LEU A 82 -6.12 -1.64 -10.60
CA LEU A 82 -5.91 -2.86 -9.80
C LEU A 82 -6.65 -2.83 -8.47
N HIS A 83 -6.81 -1.65 -7.86
CA HIS A 83 -7.46 -1.49 -6.55
C HIS A 83 -8.96 -1.19 -6.62
N ASP A 84 -9.57 -1.11 -7.81
CA ASP A 84 -11.00 -0.81 -7.95
C ASP A 84 -11.86 -1.92 -7.33
N PRO A 85 -12.57 -1.67 -6.21
CA PRO A 85 -13.37 -2.69 -5.54
C PRO A 85 -14.59 -3.13 -6.36
N ALA A 86 -15.01 -2.34 -7.36
CA ALA A 86 -16.13 -2.65 -8.22
C ALA A 86 -15.75 -3.59 -9.37
N GLN A 87 -14.45 -3.78 -9.63
CA GLN A 87 -13.94 -4.62 -10.71
C GLN A 87 -13.01 -5.68 -10.13
N GLU A 88 -13.29 -6.95 -10.41
CA GLU A 88 -12.41 -8.05 -9.99
C GLU A 88 -11.19 -8.20 -10.94
N ASN A 89 -10.55 -7.07 -11.30
CA ASN A 89 -9.45 -7.01 -12.25
C ASN A 89 -8.24 -7.86 -11.82
N PHE A 90 -8.09 -8.08 -10.52
CA PHE A 90 -7.07 -8.94 -9.93
C PHE A 90 -7.24 -10.41 -10.33
N MET A 91 -8.46 -10.88 -10.64
CA MET A 91 -8.74 -12.29 -10.97
C MET A 91 -8.08 -12.76 -12.27
N LYS A 92 -7.71 -11.85 -13.18
CA LYS A 92 -7.02 -12.20 -14.44
C LYS A 92 -5.74 -13.00 -14.21
N VAL A 93 -4.98 -12.65 -13.17
CA VAL A 93 -3.74 -13.36 -12.80
C VAL A 93 -4.05 -14.79 -12.38
N TRP A 94 -5.15 -15.01 -11.66
CA TRP A 94 -5.60 -16.36 -11.28
C TRP A 94 -6.05 -17.18 -12.48
N ASP A 95 -6.81 -16.58 -13.39
CA ASP A 95 -7.36 -17.25 -14.56
C ASP A 95 -6.26 -17.66 -15.56
N LEU A 96 -5.20 -16.86 -15.67
CA LEU A 96 -4.06 -17.10 -16.58
C LEU A 96 -2.98 -18.02 -15.99
N ALA A 97 -2.86 -18.10 -14.67
CA ALA A 97 -1.84 -18.95 -14.04
C ALA A 97 -2.04 -20.43 -14.39
N ASP A 98 -0.97 -21.10 -14.85
CA ASP A 98 -1.02 -22.50 -15.32
C ASP A 98 -0.03 -23.42 -14.57
N THR A 99 1.11 -22.88 -14.10
CA THR A 99 2.06 -23.64 -13.30
C THR A 99 1.71 -23.59 -11.81
N ALA A 100 2.20 -24.56 -11.02
CA ALA A 100 2.05 -24.52 -9.57
C ALA A 100 2.61 -23.21 -8.98
N THR A 101 3.75 -22.74 -9.50
CA THR A 101 4.38 -21.51 -9.01
C THR A 101 3.58 -20.25 -9.38
N GLN A 102 3.03 -20.19 -10.61
CA GLN A 102 2.13 -19.13 -11.01
C GLN A 102 0.84 -19.15 -10.19
N LYS A 103 0.26 -20.32 -9.93
CA LYS A 103 -0.92 -20.45 -9.05
C LYS A 103 -0.60 -20.00 -7.63
N ALA A 104 0.60 -20.27 -7.12
CA ALA A 104 1.02 -19.81 -5.80
C ALA A 104 1.06 -18.28 -5.78
N PHE A 105 1.76 -17.66 -6.73
CA PHE A 105 1.74 -16.21 -6.88
C PHE A 105 0.33 -15.64 -7.01
N ALA A 106 -0.48 -16.20 -7.90
CA ALA A 106 -1.83 -15.74 -8.16
C ALA A 106 -2.73 -15.85 -6.93
N TYR A 107 -2.61 -16.91 -6.13
CA TYR A 107 -3.37 -17.07 -4.89
C TYR A 107 -3.12 -15.89 -3.93
N GLY A 108 -1.86 -15.55 -3.71
CA GLY A 108 -1.51 -14.39 -2.89
C GLY A 108 -2.00 -13.08 -3.51
N PHE A 109 -1.78 -12.91 -4.81
CA PHE A 109 -2.17 -11.71 -5.57
C PHE A 109 -3.67 -11.42 -5.45
N VAL A 110 -4.52 -12.41 -5.68
CA VAL A 110 -5.98 -12.24 -5.56
C VAL A 110 -6.44 -12.18 -4.10
N GLY A 111 -5.64 -12.63 -3.13
CA GLY A 111 -5.92 -12.45 -1.71
C GLY A 111 -5.80 -11.00 -1.24
N HIS A 112 -5.06 -10.17 -1.96
CA HIS A 112 -4.81 -8.75 -1.67
C HIS A 112 -5.73 -7.89 -2.56
N ASN A 113 -6.98 -7.65 -2.16
CA ASN A 113 -7.90 -6.80 -2.93
C ASN A 113 -8.95 -6.08 -2.06
N ASN A 114 -9.47 -4.95 -2.58
CA ASN A 114 -10.48 -4.11 -1.92
C ASN A 114 -11.93 -4.62 -2.03
N SER A 115 -12.20 -5.73 -2.75
CA SER A 115 -13.56 -6.26 -2.93
C SER A 115 -13.95 -7.24 -1.81
N TRP A 116 -13.05 -8.16 -1.48
CA TRP A 116 -13.27 -9.20 -0.47
C TRP A 116 -11.97 -9.76 0.14
N GLY A 117 -10.80 -9.27 -0.31
CA GLY A 117 -9.49 -9.70 0.16
C GLY A 117 -9.03 -9.07 1.48
N MET A 118 -7.72 -9.08 1.70
CA MET A 118 -7.06 -8.50 2.87
C MET A 118 -7.41 -7.01 2.99
N ASP A 119 -7.32 -6.27 1.88
CA ASP A 119 -7.55 -4.83 1.85
C ASP A 119 -8.99 -4.44 2.10
N TYR A 120 -9.94 -5.27 1.69
CA TYR A 120 -11.34 -5.05 2.04
C TYR A 120 -11.50 -4.85 3.56
N THR A 121 -10.80 -5.66 4.37
CA THR A 121 -10.84 -5.53 5.83
C THR A 121 -10.10 -4.30 6.35
N ALA A 122 -9.04 -3.87 5.68
CA ALA A 122 -8.30 -2.66 6.03
C ALA A 122 -9.05 -1.38 5.66
N HIS A 123 -9.72 -1.35 4.51
CA HIS A 123 -10.20 -0.13 3.85
C HIS A 123 -11.71 0.06 3.78
N ILE A 124 -12.46 -1.04 3.75
CA ILE A 124 -13.89 -0.99 3.44
C ILE A 124 -14.69 -1.41 4.66
N SER A 125 -14.37 -2.56 5.27
CA SER A 125 -15.08 -3.02 6.46
C SER A 125 -14.22 -3.96 7.29
N GLY A 126 -13.69 -3.44 8.41
CA GLY A 126 -12.96 -4.26 9.36
C GLY A 126 -13.89 -5.25 10.07
N ILE A 127 -13.33 -6.39 10.45
CA ILE A 127 -14.10 -7.52 10.98
C ILE A 127 -14.41 -7.32 12.46
N THR A 128 -13.42 -6.87 13.23
CA THR A 128 -13.54 -6.71 14.69
C THR A 128 -13.63 -5.24 15.12
N LEU A 129 -12.95 -4.33 14.41
CA LEU A 129 -13.03 -2.89 14.58
C LEU A 129 -13.14 -2.20 13.22
N GLY A 130 -13.77 -1.02 13.15
CA GLY A 130 -13.88 -0.28 11.89
C GLY A 130 -14.90 -0.89 10.93
N ARG A 131 -15.98 -1.48 11.48
CA ARG A 131 -17.12 -1.92 10.67
C ARG A 131 -17.62 -0.75 9.85
N ASP A 132 -17.88 -0.99 8.56
CA ASP A 132 -18.36 -0.02 7.58
C ASP A 132 -17.35 1.05 7.12
N GLN A 133 -16.09 1.00 7.58
CA GLN A 133 -15.03 1.91 7.08
C GLN A 133 -13.65 1.27 6.90
N GLY A 134 -13.42 0.04 7.37
CA GLY A 134 -12.10 -0.59 7.36
C GLY A 134 -11.32 -0.35 8.65
N TYR A 135 -10.51 -1.34 9.05
CA TYR A 135 -9.70 -1.25 10.26
C TYR A 135 -8.65 -0.13 10.18
N VAL A 136 -7.88 -0.08 9.09
CA VAL A 136 -6.80 0.90 8.91
C VAL A 136 -7.36 2.31 8.85
N ILE A 137 -8.44 2.53 8.10
CA ILE A 137 -9.11 3.84 8.00
C ILE A 137 -9.63 4.29 9.38
N ALA A 138 -10.23 3.38 10.15
CA ALA A 138 -10.71 3.67 11.49
C ALA A 138 -9.58 4.13 12.44
N LYS A 139 -8.39 3.52 12.31
CA LYS A 139 -7.20 3.89 13.08
C LYS A 139 -6.54 5.15 12.53
N ALA A 140 -6.54 5.36 11.23
CA ALA A 140 -6.01 6.56 10.57
C ALA A 140 -6.79 7.80 11.03
N GLY A 141 -8.12 7.71 11.15
CA GLY A 141 -8.92 8.81 11.71
C GLY A 141 -8.58 9.13 13.17
N GLN A 142 -8.30 8.11 14.00
CA GLN A 142 -7.83 8.32 15.38
C GLN A 142 -6.45 8.97 15.40
N LEU A 143 -5.53 8.51 14.55
CA LEU A 143 -4.19 9.07 14.44
C LEU A 143 -4.22 10.51 13.92
N ALA A 144 -5.05 10.82 12.93
CA ALA A 144 -5.22 12.17 12.38
C ALA A 144 -5.65 13.17 13.45
N ALA A 145 -6.55 12.77 14.35
CA ALA A 145 -6.96 13.60 15.49
C ALA A 145 -5.83 13.88 16.49
N LEU A 146 -4.84 12.99 16.59
CA LEU A 146 -3.64 13.18 17.43
C LEU A 146 -2.55 13.99 16.70
N LEU A 147 -2.33 13.71 15.42
CA LEU A 147 -1.21 14.22 14.64
C LEU A 147 -1.50 15.62 14.06
N GLY A 148 -2.75 15.91 13.69
CA GLY A 148 -3.13 17.20 13.09
C GLY A 148 -2.65 18.42 13.90
N PRO A 149 -2.99 18.53 15.21
CA PRO A 149 -2.51 19.63 16.05
C PRO A 149 -0.99 19.73 16.16
N MET A 150 -0.28 18.60 16.07
CA MET A 150 1.19 18.58 16.09
C MET A 150 1.77 19.17 14.81
N LEU A 151 1.21 18.81 13.64
CA LEU A 151 1.67 19.32 12.35
C LEU A 151 1.42 20.83 12.21
N GLU A 152 0.33 21.33 12.79
CA GLU A 152 -0.01 22.76 12.80
C GLU A 152 0.77 23.58 13.83
N SER A 153 1.62 22.94 14.65
CA SER A 153 2.47 23.64 15.62
C SER A 153 3.40 24.66 14.93
N PRO A 154 3.79 25.77 15.60
CA PRO A 154 4.71 26.75 15.03
C PRO A 154 6.05 26.16 14.57
N GLU A 155 6.48 25.05 15.17
CA GLU A 155 7.73 24.36 14.86
C GLU A 155 7.69 23.61 13.53
N ILE A 156 6.55 22.98 13.19
CA ILE A 156 6.38 22.20 11.95
C ILE A 156 5.69 23.05 10.87
N ASN A 157 4.67 23.82 11.26
CA ASN A 157 3.92 24.75 10.43
C ASN A 157 3.41 24.11 9.12
N LEU A 158 2.86 22.90 9.22
CA LEU A 158 2.33 22.11 8.11
C LEU A 158 0.83 21.91 8.30
N SER A 159 0.04 22.78 7.67
CA SER A 159 -1.42 22.61 7.60
C SER A 159 -1.78 21.85 6.33
N LEU A 160 -2.42 20.69 6.50
CA LEU A 160 -2.79 19.79 5.42
C LEU A 160 -4.31 19.75 5.24
N PRO A 161 -4.82 19.58 4.01
CA PRO A 161 -6.21 19.19 3.80
C PRO A 161 -6.54 17.91 4.58
N GLU A 162 -7.77 17.82 5.11
CA GLU A 162 -8.21 16.69 5.95
C GLU A 162 -8.00 15.33 5.27
N ASN A 163 -8.32 15.23 3.98
CA ASN A 163 -8.12 14.01 3.20
C ASN A 163 -6.64 13.65 3.04
N VAL A 164 -5.75 14.65 2.88
CA VAL A 164 -4.30 14.42 2.79
C VAL A 164 -3.74 13.99 4.14
N LEU A 165 -4.21 14.57 5.24
CA LEU A 165 -3.83 14.13 6.58
C LEU A 165 -4.28 12.69 6.85
N LEU A 166 -5.50 12.34 6.44
CA LEU A 166 -6.02 10.99 6.57
C LEU A 166 -5.18 10.00 5.75
N ASP A 167 -4.87 10.32 4.49
CA ASP A 167 -3.99 9.52 3.62
C ASP A 167 -2.61 9.32 4.27
N ILE A 168 -1.99 10.35 4.85
CA ILE A 168 -0.69 10.18 5.54
C ILE A 168 -0.84 9.30 6.78
N CYS A 169 -1.89 9.51 7.58
CA CYS A 169 -2.14 8.72 8.78
C CYS A 169 -2.42 7.25 8.44
N HIS A 170 -2.97 6.98 7.26
CA HIS A 170 -3.12 5.64 6.70
C HIS A 170 -1.78 4.90 6.65
N TYR A 171 -0.81 5.43 5.91
CA TYR A 171 0.53 4.83 5.76
C TYR A 171 1.23 4.64 7.11
N LEU A 172 1.08 5.62 8.00
CA LEU A 172 1.67 5.54 9.35
C LEU A 172 1.02 4.43 10.19
N VAL A 173 -0.29 4.20 10.03
CA VAL A 173 -0.99 3.10 10.68
C VAL A 173 -0.50 1.75 10.18
N GLU A 174 -0.37 1.59 8.88
CA GLU A 174 0.05 0.32 8.30
C GLU A 174 1.49 -0.03 8.66
N SER A 175 2.40 0.95 8.55
CA SER A 175 3.77 0.80 9.04
C SER A 175 3.83 0.50 10.55
N GLY A 176 2.92 1.09 11.34
CA GLY A 176 2.77 0.78 12.76
C GLY A 176 2.34 -0.66 13.00
N VAL A 177 1.36 -1.17 12.23
CA VAL A 177 0.92 -2.57 12.31
C VAL A 177 2.03 -3.52 11.86
N ASP A 178 2.79 -3.19 10.83
CA ASP A 178 3.91 -3.99 10.36
C ASP A 178 5.01 -4.16 11.41
N LEU A 179 5.33 -3.10 12.15
CA LEU A 179 6.27 -3.19 13.28
C LEU A 179 5.71 -4.06 14.42
N LEU A 180 4.40 -4.00 14.68
CA LEU A 180 3.75 -4.89 15.63
C LEU A 180 3.72 -6.36 15.14
N VAL A 181 3.54 -6.58 13.84
CA VAL A 181 3.62 -7.90 13.20
C VAL A 181 5.03 -8.46 13.26
N ARG A 182 6.05 -7.62 13.08
CA ARG A 182 7.45 -8.00 13.28
C ARG A 182 7.70 -8.53 14.69
N ASP A 183 7.16 -7.86 15.70
CA ASP A 183 7.30 -8.27 17.10
C ASP A 183 6.51 -9.58 17.39
N LEU A 184 5.37 -9.77 16.71
CA LEU A 184 4.55 -10.99 16.79
C LEU A 184 5.18 -12.19 16.06
N ALA A 185 5.81 -11.96 14.91
CA ALA A 185 6.42 -12.96 14.04
C ALA A 185 7.88 -12.59 13.74
N PRO A 186 8.81 -12.84 14.70
CA PRO A 186 10.23 -12.58 14.49
C PRO A 186 10.74 -13.35 13.25
N GLY A 187 11.25 -12.61 12.26
CA GLY A 187 11.67 -13.15 10.97
C GLY A 187 10.77 -12.79 9.78
N ILE A 188 9.69 -12.01 9.99
CA ILE A 188 8.85 -11.55 8.88
C ILE A 188 9.64 -10.72 7.85
N GLY A 189 10.60 -9.90 8.28
CA GLY A 189 11.50 -9.16 7.40
C GLY A 189 12.33 -10.07 6.50
N ASP A 190 12.90 -11.14 7.06
CA ASP A 190 13.65 -12.15 6.30
C ASP A 190 12.76 -12.86 5.28
N ARG A 191 11.50 -13.14 5.63
CA ARG A 191 10.55 -13.76 4.69
C ARG A 191 10.17 -12.87 3.53
N LEU A 192 10.01 -11.57 3.76
CA LEU A 192 9.81 -10.61 2.66
C LEU A 192 11.02 -10.61 1.72
N MET A 193 12.23 -10.58 2.27
CA MET A 193 13.46 -10.67 1.48
C MET A 193 13.54 -11.98 0.70
N THR A 194 13.25 -13.13 1.32
CA THR A 194 13.30 -14.42 0.62
C THR A 194 12.21 -14.56 -0.43
N ALA A 195 11.00 -14.07 -0.16
CA ALA A 195 9.89 -14.06 -1.12
C ALA A 195 10.28 -13.26 -2.38
N ALA A 196 10.78 -12.05 -2.19
CA ALA A 196 11.27 -11.22 -3.29
C ALA A 196 12.48 -11.85 -4.00
N TYR A 197 13.41 -12.46 -3.27
CA TYR A 197 14.59 -13.09 -3.87
C TYR A 197 14.23 -14.33 -4.69
N PHE A 198 13.37 -15.21 -4.18
CA PHE A 198 12.99 -16.50 -4.78
C PHE A 198 11.73 -16.46 -5.64
N ARG A 199 11.16 -15.28 -5.88
CA ARG A 199 10.06 -15.12 -6.84
C ARG A 199 10.44 -15.70 -8.21
N SER A 200 9.56 -16.52 -8.78
CA SER A 200 9.74 -17.19 -10.08
C SER A 200 9.93 -16.26 -11.26
N ASP A 201 10.81 -16.64 -12.19
CA ASP A 201 11.04 -15.96 -13.47
C ASP A 201 9.82 -15.92 -14.41
N GLU A 202 8.78 -16.70 -14.11
CA GLU A 202 7.51 -16.71 -14.84
C GLU A 202 6.59 -15.52 -14.49
N ILE A 203 6.79 -14.88 -13.32
CA ILE A 203 5.85 -13.87 -12.80
C ILE A 203 5.76 -12.60 -13.66
N PRO A 204 6.86 -12.00 -14.16
CA PRO A 204 6.75 -10.80 -14.99
C PRO A 204 5.98 -11.07 -16.27
N ALA A 205 6.19 -12.25 -16.88
CA ALA A 205 5.46 -12.66 -18.07
C ALA A 205 3.96 -12.78 -17.78
N LEU A 206 3.58 -13.43 -16.68
CA LEU A 206 2.19 -13.55 -16.23
C LEU A 206 1.54 -12.17 -16.03
N LEU A 207 2.22 -11.22 -15.38
CA LEU A 207 1.70 -9.86 -15.18
C LEU A 207 1.54 -9.10 -16.50
N THR A 208 2.50 -9.23 -17.43
CA THR A 208 2.38 -8.60 -18.75
C THR A 208 1.24 -9.19 -19.56
N GLU A 209 1.05 -10.50 -19.50
CA GLU A 209 -0.07 -11.19 -20.18
C GLU A 209 -1.42 -10.75 -19.59
N ALA A 210 -1.49 -10.55 -18.28
CA ALA A 210 -2.73 -10.16 -17.60
C ALA A 210 -3.16 -8.71 -17.85
N TYR A 211 -2.23 -7.78 -18.11
CA TYR A 211 -2.52 -6.35 -18.04
C TYR A 211 -1.94 -5.47 -19.16
N ALA A 212 -1.00 -5.94 -19.98
CA ALA A 212 -0.38 -5.06 -20.98
C ALA A 212 -1.38 -4.55 -22.02
N ALA A 213 -2.34 -5.39 -22.43
CA ALA A 213 -3.37 -5.01 -23.40
C ALA A 213 -4.33 -3.96 -22.82
N GLU A 214 -4.74 -4.11 -21.57
CA GLU A 214 -5.62 -3.18 -20.85
C GLU A 214 -4.96 -1.82 -20.62
N PHE A 215 -3.67 -1.82 -20.37
CA PHE A 215 -2.89 -0.61 -20.13
C PHE A 215 -2.37 0.04 -21.42
N ALA A 216 -2.59 -0.57 -22.58
CA ALA A 216 -2.04 -0.11 -23.86
C ALA A 216 -2.44 1.34 -24.17
N ASP A 217 -3.72 1.69 -24.03
CA ASP A 217 -4.20 3.04 -24.38
C ASP A 217 -3.55 4.13 -23.53
N LEU A 218 -3.31 3.85 -22.25
CA LEU A 218 -2.69 4.78 -21.31
C LEU A 218 -1.18 4.87 -21.47
N ALA A 219 -0.53 3.75 -21.84
CA ALA A 219 0.92 3.67 -22.03
C ALA A 219 1.40 4.13 -23.41
N GLY A 220 0.50 4.27 -24.40
CA GLY A 220 0.87 4.54 -25.79
C GLY A 220 1.18 3.27 -26.61
N GLY A 221 0.62 2.13 -26.21
CA GLY A 221 0.69 0.83 -26.89
C GLY A 221 1.04 -0.31 -25.93
N GLU A 222 0.64 -1.53 -26.29
CA GLU A 222 0.83 -2.74 -25.47
C GLU A 222 2.30 -3.03 -25.16
N ALA A 223 3.20 -2.83 -26.12
CA ALA A 223 4.64 -3.00 -25.89
C ALA A 223 5.21 -2.02 -24.84
N MET A 224 4.68 -0.79 -24.81
CA MET A 224 5.08 0.19 -23.79
C MET A 224 4.49 -0.19 -22.43
N ALA A 225 3.22 -0.59 -22.39
CA ALA A 225 2.57 -1.07 -21.16
C ALA A 225 3.32 -2.27 -20.56
N ALA A 226 3.68 -3.25 -21.37
CA ALA A 226 4.50 -4.40 -20.94
C ALA A 226 5.84 -3.93 -20.36
N GLN A 227 6.56 -3.02 -21.02
CA GLN A 227 7.82 -2.49 -20.49
C GLN A 227 7.65 -1.76 -19.15
N MET A 228 6.56 -1.02 -18.98
CA MET A 228 6.23 -0.33 -17.73
C MET A 228 5.91 -1.31 -16.59
N ILE A 229 5.15 -2.38 -16.87
CA ILE A 229 4.89 -3.48 -15.92
C ILE A 229 6.22 -4.12 -15.48
N LEU A 230 7.07 -4.51 -16.44
CA LEU A 230 8.36 -5.14 -16.15
C LEU A 230 9.29 -4.24 -15.31
N THR A 231 9.30 -2.94 -15.61
CA THR A 231 10.15 -1.97 -14.90
C THR A 231 9.64 -1.75 -13.48
N SER A 232 8.32 -1.65 -13.31
CA SER A 232 7.68 -1.46 -12.01
C SER A 232 7.85 -2.70 -11.13
N GLU A 233 7.67 -3.91 -11.68
CA GLU A 233 7.89 -5.17 -10.95
C GLU A 233 9.33 -5.33 -10.47
N SER A 234 10.31 -4.99 -11.31
CA SER A 234 11.73 -5.03 -10.93
C SER A 234 12.07 -4.03 -9.80
N ALA A 235 11.54 -2.81 -9.89
CA ALA A 235 11.70 -1.80 -8.84
C ALA A 235 10.99 -2.24 -7.54
N PHE A 236 9.77 -2.75 -7.66
CA PHE A 236 8.98 -3.28 -6.56
C PHE A 236 9.69 -4.42 -5.83
N ARG A 237 10.24 -5.40 -6.55
CA ARG A 237 11.05 -6.48 -5.99
C ARG A 237 12.20 -5.95 -5.13
N THR A 238 12.87 -4.91 -5.63
CA THR A 238 13.98 -4.27 -4.92
C THR A 238 13.51 -3.55 -3.66
N ASN A 239 12.38 -2.85 -3.74
CA ASN A 239 11.76 -2.17 -2.61
C ASN A 239 11.31 -3.15 -1.52
N MET A 240 10.68 -4.27 -1.91
CA MET A 240 10.26 -5.32 -0.97
C MET A 240 11.45 -5.93 -0.23
N MET A 241 12.58 -6.17 -0.92
CA MET A 241 13.82 -6.59 -0.26
C MET A 241 14.37 -5.54 0.71
N ALA A 242 14.38 -4.27 0.32
CA ALA A 242 14.86 -3.18 1.16
C ALA A 242 13.98 -2.99 2.42
N TYR A 243 12.66 -3.12 2.26
CA TYR A 243 11.71 -3.04 3.36
C TYR A 243 11.83 -4.23 4.32
N GLY A 244 11.94 -5.45 3.77
CA GLY A 244 12.24 -6.65 4.57
C GLY A 244 13.55 -6.53 5.35
N TRP A 245 14.60 -5.99 4.72
CA TRP A 245 15.87 -5.71 5.41
C TRP A 245 15.69 -4.71 6.56
N ALA A 246 14.97 -3.62 6.33
CA ALA A 246 14.70 -2.60 7.34
C ALA A 246 13.94 -3.18 8.54
N LEU A 247 12.92 -4.01 8.30
CA LEU A 247 12.17 -4.70 9.34
C LEU A 247 13.06 -5.65 10.17
N SER A 248 14.08 -6.25 9.56
CA SER A 248 15.03 -7.14 10.26
C SER A 248 16.07 -6.41 11.10
N GLN A 249 16.10 -5.07 11.11
CA GLN A 249 17.07 -4.29 11.92
C GLN A 249 16.50 -3.87 13.28
N ASP A 250 17.39 -3.71 14.27
CA ASP A 250 17.03 -3.17 15.60
C ASP A 250 16.44 -1.75 15.51
N ASN A 251 16.92 -0.95 14.54
CA ASN A 251 16.44 0.40 14.27
C ASN A 251 15.36 0.46 13.17
N ALA A 252 14.55 -0.59 12.98
CA ALA A 252 13.53 -0.66 11.92
C ALA A 252 12.61 0.57 11.85
N LEU A 253 12.15 1.09 13.00
CA LEU A 253 11.33 2.31 13.07
C LEU A 253 11.98 3.50 12.37
N GLU A 254 13.29 3.71 12.59
CA GLU A 254 14.04 4.80 11.97
C GLU A 254 14.11 4.62 10.45
N LEU A 255 14.42 3.40 10.01
CA LEU A 255 14.60 3.08 8.59
C LEU A 255 13.29 3.19 7.80
N ILE A 256 12.20 2.68 8.37
CA ILE A 256 10.86 2.74 7.77
C ILE A 256 10.38 4.20 7.72
N ALA A 257 10.51 4.94 8.80
CA ALA A 257 10.12 6.35 8.84
C ALA A 257 10.90 7.21 7.83
N GLY A 258 12.21 6.98 7.69
CA GLY A 258 13.01 7.64 6.65
C GLY A 258 12.60 7.24 5.23
N GLY A 259 12.21 5.97 5.03
CA GLY A 259 11.62 5.51 3.77
C GLY A 259 10.33 6.25 3.41
N LEU A 260 9.39 6.34 4.35
CA LEU A 260 8.15 7.09 4.18
C LEU A 260 8.39 8.58 3.97
N ALA A 261 9.35 9.19 4.66
CA ALA A 261 9.67 10.61 4.49
C ALA A 261 10.13 10.95 3.06
N ARG A 262 10.91 10.06 2.43
CA ARG A 262 11.28 10.20 1.02
C ARG A 262 10.07 10.09 0.09
N GLN A 263 9.22 9.09 0.30
CA GLN A 263 7.98 8.95 -0.50
C GLN A 263 7.04 10.15 -0.31
N ALA A 264 6.91 10.65 0.92
CA ALA A 264 6.09 11.81 1.23
C ALA A 264 6.57 13.07 0.50
N THR A 265 7.87 13.21 0.24
CA THR A 265 8.41 14.31 -0.56
C THR A 265 7.86 14.29 -1.99
N ASP A 266 7.84 13.11 -2.63
CA ASP A 266 7.30 12.94 -3.98
C ASP A 266 5.78 13.12 -4.00
N TYR A 267 5.08 12.59 -2.99
CA TYR A 267 3.63 12.74 -2.83
C TYR A 267 3.24 14.22 -2.62
N PHE A 268 3.98 14.98 -1.81
CA PHE A 268 3.71 16.41 -1.59
C PHE A 268 3.98 17.21 -2.86
N ALA A 269 5.03 16.87 -3.61
CA ALA A 269 5.30 17.49 -4.90
C ALA A 269 4.17 17.22 -5.90
N MET A 270 3.63 15.99 -5.95
CA MET A 270 2.47 15.64 -6.78
C MET A 270 1.24 16.50 -6.42
N LEU A 271 0.99 16.72 -5.13
CA LEU A 271 -0.13 17.54 -4.66
C LEU A 271 0.10 19.06 -4.81
N GLY A 272 1.30 19.49 -5.21
CA GLY A 272 1.67 20.90 -5.28
C GLY A 272 1.78 21.57 -3.90
N LEU A 273 2.03 20.78 -2.84
CA LEU A 273 2.28 21.29 -1.50
C LEU A 273 3.70 21.86 -1.38
N PRO A 274 3.94 22.82 -0.46
CA PRO A 274 5.28 23.32 -0.21
C PRO A 274 6.22 22.19 0.21
N PRO A 275 7.51 22.22 -0.22
CA PRO A 275 8.47 21.22 0.22
C PRO A 275 8.70 21.33 1.72
N VAL A 276 8.75 20.18 2.39
CA VAL A 276 9.14 20.04 3.80
C VAL A 276 10.47 19.29 3.84
N ALA A 277 11.36 19.67 4.75
CA ALA A 277 12.66 19.01 4.88
C ALA A 277 12.48 17.53 5.25
N GLU A 278 13.24 16.64 4.62
CA GLU A 278 13.15 15.18 4.84
C GLU A 278 13.40 14.82 6.31
N GLU A 279 14.27 15.55 7.01
CA GLU A 279 14.54 15.33 8.43
C GLU A 279 13.32 15.62 9.30
N ILE A 280 12.55 16.66 8.97
CA ILE A 280 11.30 16.99 9.67
C ILE A 280 10.25 15.90 9.38
N LEU A 281 10.11 15.50 8.11
CA LEU A 281 9.19 14.43 7.72
C LEU A 281 9.54 13.10 8.39
N THR A 282 10.83 12.79 8.55
CA THR A 282 11.31 11.57 9.22
C THR A 282 10.92 11.58 10.69
N GLU A 283 11.12 12.68 11.41
CA GLU A 283 10.73 12.78 12.82
C GLU A 283 9.21 12.75 13.00
N VAL A 284 8.45 13.38 12.10
CA VAL A 284 6.98 13.28 12.06
C VAL A 284 6.55 11.83 11.84
N ALA A 285 7.15 11.13 10.87
CA ALA A 285 6.81 9.74 10.58
C ALA A 285 7.15 8.81 11.75
N LYS A 286 8.30 8.98 12.41
CA LYS A 286 8.68 8.22 13.62
C LYS A 286 7.66 8.37 14.73
N GLN A 287 7.25 9.61 15.02
CA GLN A 287 6.25 9.90 16.05
C GLN A 287 4.88 9.36 15.66
N GLY A 288 4.48 9.54 14.40
CA GLY A 288 3.24 9.04 13.83
C GLY A 288 3.14 7.52 13.90
N ILE A 289 4.16 6.79 13.45
CA ILE A 289 4.24 5.33 13.54
C ILE A 289 4.19 4.88 15.01
N SER A 290 4.94 5.53 15.90
CA SER A 290 4.94 5.15 17.33
C SER A 290 3.55 5.33 17.96
N ALA A 291 2.86 6.42 17.63
CA ALA A 291 1.48 6.66 18.05
C ALA A 291 0.53 5.63 17.44
N ALA A 292 0.74 5.27 16.17
CA ALA A 292 -0.04 4.27 15.46
C ALA A 292 0.09 2.87 16.09
N MET A 293 1.32 2.46 16.43
CA MET A 293 1.58 1.23 17.19
C MET A 293 0.79 1.26 18.51
N ALA A 294 0.84 2.36 19.27
CA ALA A 294 0.16 2.46 20.55
C ALA A 294 -1.38 2.35 20.43
N ILE A 295 -1.99 2.89 19.37
CA ILE A 295 -3.45 2.77 19.16
C ILE A 295 -3.86 1.41 18.61
N CYS A 296 -2.96 0.67 17.95
CA CYS A 296 -3.25 -0.63 17.34
C CYS A 296 -2.88 -1.83 18.22
N ASP A 297 -1.92 -1.69 19.15
CA ASP A 297 -1.31 -2.78 19.93
C ASP A 297 -2.33 -3.73 20.60
N LYS A 298 -3.47 -3.17 21.06
CA LYS A 298 -4.48 -3.93 21.81
C LYS A 298 -5.40 -4.80 20.95
N ASP A 299 -5.55 -4.50 19.67
CA ASP A 299 -6.58 -5.11 18.82
C ASP A 299 -6.07 -5.61 17.47
N PHE A 300 -4.88 -5.20 17.00
CA PHE A 300 -4.36 -5.60 15.69
C PHE A 300 -4.33 -7.12 15.51
N GLN A 301 -3.85 -7.89 16.50
CA GLN A 301 -3.78 -9.36 16.37
C GLN A 301 -5.15 -10.01 16.24
N VAL A 302 -6.16 -9.44 16.89
CA VAL A 302 -7.55 -9.94 16.83
C VAL A 302 -8.11 -9.67 15.44
N GLU A 303 -7.86 -8.47 14.90
CA GLU A 303 -8.22 -8.13 13.52
C GLU A 303 -7.51 -9.05 12.52
N LEU A 304 -6.19 -9.20 12.60
CA LEU A 304 -5.43 -10.03 11.64
C LEU A 304 -5.92 -11.46 11.58
N ARG A 305 -6.20 -12.10 12.73
CA ARG A 305 -6.78 -13.46 12.75
C ARG A 305 -8.16 -13.51 12.10
N ALA A 306 -8.98 -12.49 12.34
CA ALA A 306 -10.31 -12.39 11.76
C ALA A 306 -10.22 -12.16 10.24
N THR A 307 -9.31 -11.30 9.78
CA THR A 307 -8.98 -11.09 8.37
C THR A 307 -8.48 -12.38 7.72
N THR A 308 -7.58 -13.14 8.33
CA THR A 308 -7.14 -14.45 7.79
C THR A 308 -8.33 -15.39 7.58
N GLY A 309 -9.24 -15.49 8.55
CA GLY A 309 -10.45 -16.31 8.40
C GLY A 309 -11.39 -15.81 7.31
N TRP A 310 -11.59 -14.49 7.23
CA TRP A 310 -12.40 -13.84 6.19
C TRP A 310 -11.86 -14.10 4.79
N VAL A 311 -10.56 -13.86 4.59
CA VAL A 311 -9.89 -14.02 3.29
C VAL A 311 -9.92 -15.49 2.85
N ASN A 312 -9.65 -16.43 3.75
CA ASN A 312 -9.75 -17.87 3.45
C ASN A 312 -11.15 -18.27 2.94
N GLY A 313 -12.19 -17.76 3.61
CA GLY A 313 -13.59 -18.02 3.24
C GLY A 313 -13.96 -17.44 1.88
N ASN A 314 -13.51 -16.20 1.59
CA ASN A 314 -13.81 -15.54 0.32
C ASN A 314 -13.02 -16.14 -0.85
N LEU A 315 -11.74 -16.46 -0.68
CA LEU A 315 -10.95 -17.17 -1.69
C LEU A 315 -11.62 -18.49 -2.09
N SER A 316 -12.01 -19.29 -1.09
CA SER A 316 -12.72 -20.55 -1.34
C SER A 316 -14.05 -20.33 -2.08
N SER A 317 -14.80 -19.28 -1.70
CA SER A 317 -16.10 -18.96 -2.32
C SER A 317 -15.96 -18.45 -3.76
N ALA A 318 -14.85 -17.78 -4.07
CA ALA A 318 -14.50 -17.29 -5.40
C ALA A 318 -13.89 -18.39 -6.30
N GLY A 319 -13.75 -19.63 -5.82
CA GLY A 319 -13.13 -20.72 -6.58
C GLY A 319 -11.60 -20.65 -6.63
N VAL A 320 -10.99 -19.85 -5.76
CA VAL A 320 -9.53 -19.76 -5.58
C VAL A 320 -9.12 -20.74 -4.47
N ALA A 321 -8.71 -21.94 -4.87
CA ALA A 321 -8.36 -23.02 -3.97
C ALA A 321 -6.98 -23.60 -4.29
N TRP A 322 -6.34 -24.14 -3.26
CA TRP A 322 -5.07 -24.87 -3.34
C TRP A 322 -5.28 -26.35 -3.04
#